data_AF-A0A1G2QH00-F1
#
_entry.id   AF-A0A1G2QH00-F1
#
_cell.length_a   1.000
_cell.length_b   1.000
_cell.length_c   1.000
_cell.angle_alpha   90.00
_cell.angle_beta   90.00
_cell.angle_gamma   90.00
#
_symmetry.space_group_name_H-M   'P 1'
#
loop_
_entity.id
_entity.type
_entity.pdbx_description
1 polymer ?
#
loop_
_entity_poly.entity_id
_entity_poly.type
_entity_poly.pdbx_seq_one_letter_code
_entity_poly.pdbx_strand_id
1 'polypeptide(L)'
;MPNELHENCKRLIRAFESGKLGQTYMPEDQSPNFSKRDFEKKIAYFTLPMALNYQRDSYKLWEAVLKTWSDEETKWVFDIGVVSETSDKKLRSALMKYKIALQPNKHIKTWRTIARNIKENWGSFTKFIKATKSDYLILKQVVRTDNKKGFPYLSGPKIFNYWSFIISTYCGVQLKNRDYIEIAPDTHITQCSVKLGVISAIEAKSLTKDEISERWRNLLKGSKIDPIDMHSPLWFWSHNGFIFKL
;
A
#
# COMPACT_ATOMS: atom_id res chain seq x y z
N MET A 1 -19.16 -0.67 25.82
CA MET A 1 -18.88 0.23 24.69
C MET A 1 -17.70 -0.21 23.82
N PRO A 2 -16.49 -0.52 24.32
CA PRO A 2 -15.39 -1.03 23.47
C PRO A 2 -15.72 -2.37 22.79
N ASN A 3 -16.33 -3.31 23.53
CA ASN A 3 -16.67 -4.65 23.02
C ASN A 3 -17.68 -4.61 21.85
N GLU A 4 -18.61 -3.65 21.85
CA GLU A 4 -19.60 -3.51 20.79
C GLU A 4 -18.96 -2.95 19.50
N LEU A 5 -18.08 -1.95 19.63
CA LEU A 5 -17.33 -1.43 18.49
C LEU A 5 -16.34 -2.46 17.92
N HIS A 6 -15.72 -3.28 18.77
CA HIS A 6 -14.89 -4.41 18.33
C HIS A 6 -15.71 -5.41 17.52
N GLU A 7 -16.92 -5.73 17.97
CA GLU A 7 -17.79 -6.65 17.24
C GLU A 7 -18.26 -6.06 15.91
N ASN A 8 -18.57 -4.76 15.86
CA ASN A 8 -18.88 -4.07 14.61
C ASN A 8 -17.69 -4.10 13.62
N CYS A 9 -16.46 -3.93 14.11
CA CYS A 9 -15.26 -4.07 13.28
C CYS A 9 -15.13 -5.49 12.71
N LYS A 10 -15.31 -6.52 13.54
CA LYS A 10 -15.32 -7.94 13.10
C LYS A 10 -16.42 -8.25 12.11
N ARG A 11 -17.60 -7.65 12.27
CA ARG A 11 -18.72 -7.79 11.32
C ARG A 11 -18.39 -7.14 9.98
N LEU A 12 -17.75 -5.97 9.97
CA LEU A 12 -17.29 -5.32 8.75
C LEU A 12 -16.22 -6.14 8.02
N ILE A 13 -15.25 -6.70 8.74
CA ILE A 13 -14.23 -7.59 8.16
C ILE A 13 -14.91 -8.80 7.50
N ARG A 14 -15.78 -9.51 8.22
CA ARG A 14 -16.52 -10.66 7.65
C ARG A 14 -17.39 -10.26 6.46
N ALA A 15 -18.01 -9.08 6.51
CA ALA A 15 -18.80 -8.57 5.40
C ALA A 15 -17.94 -8.24 4.17
N PHE A 16 -16.73 -7.72 4.39
CA PHE A 16 -15.76 -7.50 3.33
C PHE A 16 -15.34 -8.82 2.68
N GLU A 17 -14.91 -9.80 3.49
CA GLU A 17 -14.48 -11.13 3.04
C GLU A 17 -15.58 -11.90 2.29
N SER A 18 -16.83 -11.71 2.68
CA SER A 18 -17.99 -12.35 2.04
C SER A 18 -18.61 -11.55 0.88
N GLY A 19 -18.02 -10.41 0.50
CA GLY A 19 -18.52 -9.55 -0.58
C GLY A 19 -19.82 -8.80 -0.25
N LYS A 20 -20.28 -8.81 1.00
CA LYS A 20 -21.52 -8.15 1.44
C LYS A 20 -21.41 -6.63 1.51
N LEU A 21 -20.20 -6.08 1.40
CA LEU A 21 -19.99 -4.63 1.29
C LEU A 21 -20.22 -4.10 -0.13
N GLY A 22 -20.54 -4.96 -1.12
CA GLY A 22 -20.70 -4.59 -2.52
C GLY A 22 -19.49 -5.01 -3.34
N GLN A 23 -19.03 -4.15 -4.26
CA GLN A 23 -17.73 -4.38 -4.91
C GLN A 23 -16.64 -4.31 -3.84
N THR A 24 -15.88 -5.38 -3.69
CA THR A 24 -14.79 -5.53 -2.69
C THR A 24 -13.44 -5.81 -3.34
N TYR A 25 -13.36 -5.57 -4.65
CA TYR A 25 -12.20 -5.86 -5.46
C TYR A 25 -11.18 -4.73 -5.37
N MET A 26 -10.04 -4.99 -4.74
CA MET A 26 -8.93 -4.04 -4.66
C MET A 26 -8.27 -3.93 -6.05
N PRO A 27 -7.73 -2.77 -6.42
CA PRO A 27 -7.08 -2.64 -7.73
C PRO A 27 -5.82 -3.53 -7.84
N GLU A 28 -5.15 -3.82 -6.72
CA GLU A 28 -4.04 -4.78 -6.62
C GLU A 28 -4.43 -6.23 -6.91
N ASP A 29 -5.71 -6.60 -6.78
CA ASP A 29 -6.21 -7.95 -7.08
C ASP A 29 -6.05 -8.31 -8.56
N GLN A 30 -5.85 -7.32 -9.46
CA GLN A 30 -5.56 -7.54 -10.89
C GLN A 30 -4.17 -8.12 -11.14
N SER A 31 -3.36 -8.34 -10.10
CA SER A 31 -2.00 -8.84 -10.24
C SER A 31 -1.92 -10.18 -10.97
N PRO A 32 -0.84 -10.42 -11.74
CA PRO A 32 -0.64 -11.70 -12.40
C PRO A 32 -0.38 -12.81 -11.37
N ASN A 33 -0.60 -14.05 -11.77
CA ASN A 33 -0.23 -15.20 -10.95
C ASN A 33 1.29 -15.35 -10.89
N PHE A 34 1.88 -15.01 -9.74
CA PHE A 34 3.31 -15.19 -9.48
C PHE A 34 3.60 -16.59 -8.96
N SER A 35 4.60 -17.27 -9.55
CA SER A 35 5.12 -18.51 -8.99
C SER A 35 5.99 -18.23 -7.76
N LYS A 36 6.29 -19.25 -6.95
CA LYS A 36 7.26 -19.13 -5.84
C LYS A 36 8.65 -18.66 -6.30
N ARG A 37 9.03 -18.96 -7.55
CA ARG A 37 10.31 -18.56 -8.13
C ARG A 37 10.36 -17.07 -8.50
N ASP A 38 9.21 -16.42 -8.62
CA ASP A 38 9.09 -15.02 -8.99
C ASP A 38 9.02 -14.07 -7.79
N PHE A 39 9.35 -14.53 -6.58
CA PHE A 39 9.17 -13.75 -5.35
C PHE A 39 9.84 -12.36 -5.40
N GLU A 40 11.08 -12.27 -5.91
CA GLU A 40 11.77 -10.99 -6.08
C GLU A 40 11.02 -10.06 -7.05
N LYS A 41 10.59 -10.58 -8.20
CA LYS A 41 9.83 -9.81 -9.20
C LYS A 41 8.46 -9.41 -8.68
N LYS A 42 7.82 -10.26 -7.87
CA LYS A 42 6.55 -9.97 -7.20
C LYS A 42 6.69 -8.76 -6.28
N ILE A 43 7.73 -8.74 -5.44
CA ILE A 43 7.96 -7.59 -4.56
C ILE A 43 8.23 -6.32 -5.37
N ALA A 44 9.02 -6.40 -6.45
CA ALA A 44 9.27 -5.26 -7.33
C ALA A 44 7.99 -4.76 -8.02
N TYR A 45 7.17 -5.69 -8.53
CA TYR A 45 5.86 -5.44 -9.16
C TYR A 45 4.94 -4.65 -8.25
N PHE A 46 4.91 -4.97 -6.95
CA PHE A 46 4.07 -4.23 -6.02
C PHE A 46 4.74 -2.95 -5.51
N THR A 47 6.05 -2.96 -5.25
CA THR A 47 6.75 -1.85 -4.60
C THR A 47 6.90 -0.62 -5.50
N LEU A 48 7.33 -0.82 -6.75
CA LEU A 48 7.67 0.30 -7.63
C LEU A 48 6.43 1.12 -8.05
N PRO A 49 5.29 0.50 -8.45
CA PRO A 49 4.05 1.23 -8.70
C PRO A 49 3.47 1.88 -7.46
N MET A 50 3.59 1.25 -6.28
CA MET A 50 3.08 1.82 -5.04
C MET A 50 3.70 3.18 -4.72
N ALA A 51 4.99 3.36 -5.02
CA ALA A 51 5.63 4.68 -4.91
C ALA A 51 4.96 5.75 -5.78
N LEU A 52 4.28 5.36 -6.86
CA LEU A 52 3.55 6.25 -7.76
C LEU A 52 2.02 6.28 -7.50
N ASN A 53 1.53 5.57 -6.48
CA ASN A 53 0.11 5.44 -6.13
C ASN A 53 -0.38 6.57 -5.22
N TYR A 54 -0.06 7.82 -5.59
CA TYR A 54 -0.45 9.02 -4.86
C TYR A 54 -1.13 10.03 -5.78
N GLN A 55 -2.24 10.62 -5.32
CA GLN A 55 -3.02 11.63 -6.07
C GLN A 55 -3.42 11.19 -7.50
N ARG A 56 -3.77 9.91 -7.66
CA ARG A 56 -4.25 9.36 -8.93
C ARG A 56 -5.27 8.26 -8.68
N ASP A 57 -5.96 7.91 -9.76
CA ASP A 57 -6.81 6.73 -9.81
C ASP A 57 -5.97 5.45 -9.68
N SER A 58 -6.22 4.70 -8.61
CA SER A 58 -5.47 3.48 -8.30
C SER A 58 -5.84 2.32 -9.22
N TYR A 59 -7.10 2.20 -9.64
CA TYR A 59 -7.52 1.17 -10.61
C TYR A 59 -6.82 1.37 -11.95
N LYS A 60 -6.78 2.61 -12.45
CA LYS A 60 -6.04 2.91 -13.70
C LYS A 60 -4.54 2.69 -13.57
N LEU A 61 -3.96 2.91 -12.37
CA LEU A 61 -2.55 2.58 -12.14
C LEU A 61 -2.34 1.07 -12.27
N TRP A 62 -3.10 0.26 -11.53
CA TRP A 62 -2.87 -1.18 -11.50
C TRP A 62 -3.21 -1.88 -12.82
N GLU A 63 -4.20 -1.37 -13.56
CA GLU A 63 -4.45 -1.80 -14.94
C GLU A 63 -3.23 -1.52 -15.85
N ALA A 64 -2.62 -0.33 -15.73
CA ALA A 64 -1.41 0.02 -16.47
C ALA A 64 -0.20 -0.84 -16.06
N VAL A 65 -0.09 -1.16 -14.78
CA VAL A 65 0.95 -2.04 -14.23
C VAL A 65 0.83 -3.44 -14.83
N LEU A 66 -0.37 -4.01 -14.84
CA LEU A 66 -0.62 -5.32 -15.45
C LEU A 66 -0.30 -5.32 -16.94
N LYS A 67 -0.72 -4.30 -17.70
CA LYS A 67 -0.40 -4.17 -19.13
C LYS A 67 1.12 -4.11 -19.38
N THR A 68 1.85 -3.35 -18.56
CA THR A 68 3.30 -3.24 -18.65
C THR A 68 4.01 -4.55 -18.29
N TRP A 69 3.49 -5.28 -17.31
CA TRP A 69 4.04 -6.58 -16.94
C TRP A 69 3.81 -7.65 -18.02
N SER A 70 2.65 -7.62 -18.68
CA SER A 70 2.28 -8.58 -19.72
C SER A 70 2.93 -8.31 -21.08
N ASP A 71 3.52 -7.13 -21.28
CA ASP A 71 4.21 -6.75 -22.50
C ASP A 71 5.73 -6.99 -22.38
N GLU A 72 6.25 -7.91 -23.19
CA GLU A 72 7.68 -8.30 -23.18
C GLU A 72 8.61 -7.12 -23.53
N GLU A 73 8.14 -6.07 -24.23
CA GLU A 73 8.94 -4.88 -24.50
C GLU A 73 9.12 -3.97 -23.29
N THR A 74 8.27 -4.10 -22.26
CA THR A 74 8.25 -3.19 -21.10
C THR A 74 8.38 -3.87 -19.76
N LYS A 75 8.09 -5.18 -19.65
CA LYS A 75 8.18 -5.97 -18.41
C LYS A 75 9.52 -5.88 -17.67
N TRP A 76 10.60 -5.62 -18.38
CA TRP A 76 11.93 -5.43 -17.79
C TRP A 76 12.00 -4.25 -16.80
N VAL A 77 11.05 -3.32 -16.80
CA VAL A 77 11.01 -2.19 -15.83
C VAL A 77 10.81 -2.63 -14.38
N PHE A 78 10.46 -3.89 -14.14
CA PHE A 78 10.37 -4.50 -12.81
C PHE A 78 11.65 -5.21 -12.38
N ASP A 79 12.67 -5.27 -13.24
CA ASP A 79 14.02 -5.75 -12.89
C ASP A 79 14.89 -4.57 -12.45
N ILE A 80 15.18 -4.48 -11.15
CA ILE A 80 15.96 -3.37 -10.59
C ILE A 80 17.40 -3.32 -11.12
N GLY A 81 17.96 -4.46 -11.55
CA GLY A 81 19.28 -4.55 -12.14
C GLY A 81 19.31 -3.82 -13.48
N VAL A 82 18.38 -4.18 -14.36
CA VAL A 82 18.20 -3.58 -15.69
C VAL A 82 17.81 -2.11 -15.58
N VAL A 83 16.86 -1.77 -14.70
CA VAL A 83 16.41 -0.38 -14.50
C VAL A 83 17.56 0.53 -14.08
N SER A 84 18.45 0.06 -13.21
CA SER A 84 19.57 0.87 -12.69
C SER A 84 20.55 1.29 -13.78
N GLU A 85 20.71 0.46 -14.82
CA GLU A 85 21.71 0.64 -15.88
C GLU A 85 21.12 1.20 -17.19
N THR A 86 19.81 1.08 -17.39
CA THR A 86 19.13 1.54 -18.62
C THR A 86 19.15 3.06 -18.73
N SER A 87 19.18 3.65 -19.93
CA SER A 87 19.09 5.11 -20.09
C SER A 87 17.71 5.68 -19.70
N ASP A 88 17.66 6.94 -19.26
CA ASP A 88 16.40 7.63 -18.91
C ASP A 88 15.42 7.70 -20.07
N LYS A 89 15.92 7.82 -21.31
CA LYS A 89 15.07 7.82 -22.51
C LYS A 89 14.32 6.49 -22.65
N LYS A 90 15.02 5.36 -22.55
CA LYS A 90 14.41 4.03 -22.70
C LYS A 90 13.46 3.69 -21.54
N LEU A 91 13.87 4.00 -20.30
CA LEU A 91 13.02 3.80 -19.12
C LEU A 91 11.73 4.64 -19.19
N ARG A 92 11.85 5.89 -19.64
CA ARG A 92 10.70 6.76 -19.86
C ARG A 92 9.74 6.22 -20.89
N SER A 93 10.23 5.82 -22.06
CA SER A 93 9.40 5.24 -23.12
C SER A 93 8.61 4.03 -22.60
N ALA A 94 9.26 3.12 -21.87
CA ALA A 94 8.60 1.94 -21.31
C ALA A 94 7.55 2.28 -20.24
N LEU A 95 7.90 3.09 -19.23
CA LEU A 95 6.98 3.44 -18.15
C LEU A 95 5.80 4.32 -18.59
N MET A 96 5.95 5.06 -19.70
CA MET A 96 4.90 5.90 -20.25
C MET A 96 3.99 5.16 -21.26
N LYS A 97 4.45 4.06 -21.88
CA LYS A 97 3.70 3.30 -22.91
C LYS A 97 2.26 3.01 -22.46
N TYR A 98 2.10 2.45 -21.26
CA TYR A 98 0.79 2.18 -20.66
C TYR A 98 0.39 3.14 -19.54
N LYS A 99 1.12 4.24 -19.35
CA LYS A 99 0.84 5.29 -18.35
C LYS A 99 0.99 4.85 -16.88
N ILE A 100 1.94 3.96 -16.57
CA ILE A 100 2.42 3.83 -15.19
C ILE A 100 3.00 5.18 -14.74
N ALA A 101 3.90 5.76 -15.54
CA ALA A 101 4.40 7.10 -15.32
C ALA A 101 3.49 8.14 -15.99
N LEU A 102 2.91 9.04 -15.18
CA LEU A 102 2.16 10.20 -15.66
C LEU A 102 3.03 11.46 -15.71
N GLN A 103 4.11 11.51 -14.92
CA GLN A 103 5.05 12.63 -14.92
C GLN A 103 6.38 12.19 -15.56
N PRO A 104 6.66 12.63 -16.79
CA PRO A 104 7.71 12.05 -17.64
C PRO A 104 9.12 12.18 -17.05
N ASN A 105 9.38 13.19 -16.21
CA ASN A 105 10.66 13.35 -15.52
C ASN A 105 10.62 12.76 -14.11
N LYS A 106 9.66 13.23 -13.30
CA LYS A 106 9.64 12.96 -11.85
C LYS A 106 9.40 11.49 -11.54
N HIS A 107 8.45 10.83 -12.20
CA HIS A 107 8.14 9.43 -11.92
C HIS A 107 9.27 8.50 -12.38
N ILE A 108 9.92 8.83 -13.49
CA ILE A 108 11.08 8.07 -14.00
C ILE A 108 12.25 8.15 -13.02
N LYS A 109 12.53 9.36 -12.52
CA LYS A 109 13.52 9.57 -11.46
C LYS A 109 13.16 8.81 -10.19
N THR A 110 11.91 8.90 -9.71
CA THR A 110 11.44 8.16 -8.52
C THR A 110 11.66 6.66 -8.68
N TRP A 111 11.22 6.08 -9.81
CA TRP A 111 11.34 4.65 -10.10
C TRP A 111 12.80 4.19 -10.12
N ARG A 112 13.66 4.91 -10.85
CA ARG A 112 15.10 4.61 -10.91
C ARG A 112 15.76 4.77 -9.53
N THR A 113 15.46 5.82 -8.79
CA THR A 113 16.05 6.05 -7.47
C THR A 113 15.77 4.87 -6.54
N ILE A 114 14.52 4.38 -6.48
CA ILE A 114 14.17 3.23 -5.65
C ILE A 114 14.92 1.97 -6.11
N ALA A 115 14.86 1.66 -7.41
CA ALA A 115 15.52 0.49 -7.98
C ALA A 115 17.04 0.49 -7.70
N ARG A 116 17.69 1.62 -7.95
CA ARG A 116 19.13 1.78 -7.73
C ARG A 116 19.48 1.71 -6.24
N ASN A 117 18.69 2.38 -5.40
CA ASN A 117 18.88 2.35 -3.95
C ASN A 117 18.81 0.93 -3.39
N ILE A 118 17.84 0.12 -3.87
CA ILE A 118 17.70 -1.28 -3.47
C ILE A 118 18.90 -2.11 -3.93
N LYS A 119 19.30 -1.96 -5.20
CA LYS A 119 20.43 -2.67 -5.79
C LYS A 119 21.74 -2.36 -5.06
N GLU A 120 22.04 -1.08 -4.84
CA GLU A 120 23.32 -0.63 -4.27
C GLU A 120 23.46 -1.03 -2.80
N ASN A 121 22.42 -0.90 -1.98
CA ASN A 121 22.52 -1.13 -0.54
C ASN A 121 22.24 -2.58 -0.12
N TRP A 122 21.42 -3.32 -0.89
CA TRP A 122 20.99 -4.68 -0.52
C TRP A 122 21.10 -5.69 -1.66
N GLY A 123 21.30 -5.27 -2.90
CA GLY A 123 21.35 -6.13 -4.09
C GLY A 123 19.99 -6.58 -4.60
N SER A 124 18.99 -6.76 -3.73
CA SER A 124 17.63 -7.18 -4.11
C SER A 124 16.60 -6.79 -3.04
N PHE A 125 15.31 -6.74 -3.41
CA PHE A 125 14.21 -6.51 -2.47
C PHE A 125 14.11 -7.63 -1.42
N THR A 126 14.32 -8.88 -1.83
CA THR A 126 14.33 -10.02 -0.91
C THR A 126 15.44 -9.88 0.14
N LYS A 127 16.65 -9.47 -0.27
CA LYS A 127 17.76 -9.20 0.67
C LYS A 127 17.46 -8.00 1.56
N PHE A 128 16.83 -6.96 1.03
CA PHE A 128 16.37 -5.80 1.80
C PHE A 128 15.37 -6.22 2.91
N ILE A 129 14.34 -6.98 2.57
CA ILE A 129 13.35 -7.49 3.56
C ILE A 129 14.01 -8.40 4.61
N LYS A 130 15.01 -9.21 4.21
CA LYS A 130 15.78 -10.01 5.16
C LYS A 130 16.64 -9.14 6.08
N ALA A 131 17.28 -8.10 5.54
CA ALA A 131 18.11 -7.17 6.32
C ALA A 131 17.30 -6.40 7.37
N THR A 132 16.03 -6.09 7.08
CA THR A 132 15.10 -5.52 8.06
C THR A 132 14.47 -6.56 8.98
N LYS A 133 14.91 -7.82 8.91
CA LYS A 133 14.39 -8.96 9.68
C LYS A 133 12.89 -9.19 9.50
N SER A 134 12.33 -8.71 8.38
CA SER A 134 10.89 -8.64 8.14
C SER A 134 10.15 -7.99 9.31
N ASP A 135 10.72 -6.94 9.91
CA ASP A 135 10.12 -6.21 11.03
C ASP A 135 9.64 -4.84 10.56
N TYR A 136 8.37 -4.53 10.78
CA TYR A 136 7.77 -3.28 10.35
C TYR A 136 8.46 -2.05 10.97
N LEU A 137 8.87 -2.10 12.24
CA LEU A 137 9.50 -0.96 12.91
C LEU A 137 10.90 -0.70 12.34
N ILE A 138 11.66 -1.76 12.05
CA ILE A 138 12.96 -1.65 11.39
C ILE A 138 12.78 -1.17 9.94
N LEU A 139 11.80 -1.71 9.22
CA LEU A 139 11.47 -1.28 7.87
C LEU A 139 11.10 0.20 7.82
N LYS A 140 10.30 0.67 8.79
CA LYS A 140 9.90 2.06 8.96
C LYS A 140 11.11 2.95 9.20
N GLN A 141 12.02 2.55 10.09
CA GLN A 141 13.24 3.29 10.37
C GLN A 141 14.11 3.43 9.11
N VAL A 142 14.38 2.32 8.42
CA VAL A 142 15.22 2.32 7.22
C VAL A 142 14.60 3.14 6.08
N VAL A 143 13.31 2.94 5.79
CA VAL A 143 12.64 3.58 4.63
C VAL A 143 12.30 5.04 4.88
N ARG A 144 11.90 5.41 6.11
CA ARG A 144 11.39 6.75 6.41
C ARG A 144 12.42 7.68 7.05
N THR A 145 13.49 7.14 7.62
CA THR A 145 14.51 7.92 8.32
C THR A 145 15.87 7.71 7.69
N ASP A 146 16.48 6.54 7.87
CA ASP A 146 17.91 6.31 7.58
C ASP A 146 18.23 6.48 6.09
N ASN A 147 17.35 5.96 5.23
CA ASN A 147 17.53 5.99 3.79
C ASN A 147 16.36 6.65 3.05
N LYS A 148 15.72 7.63 3.69
CA LYS A 148 14.53 8.34 3.17
C LYS A 148 14.67 8.84 1.73
N LYS A 149 15.83 9.40 1.39
CA LYS A 149 16.09 9.94 0.03
C LYS A 149 16.13 8.86 -1.05
N GLY A 150 16.45 7.62 -0.67
CA GLY A 150 16.43 6.45 -1.56
C GLY A 150 15.03 5.89 -1.81
N PHE A 151 14.02 6.37 -1.08
CA PHE A 151 12.62 5.94 -1.19
C PHE A 151 11.66 7.08 -1.50
N PRO A 152 11.88 7.87 -2.57
CA PRO A 152 11.01 8.99 -2.92
C PRO A 152 9.54 8.52 -3.04
N TYR A 153 8.64 9.32 -2.47
CA TYR A 153 7.20 9.02 -2.29
C TYR A 153 6.87 7.83 -1.38
N LEU A 154 7.55 6.70 -1.55
CA LEU A 154 7.36 5.50 -0.74
C LEU A 154 7.61 5.76 0.76
N SER A 155 8.56 6.64 1.10
CA SER A 155 8.88 7.02 2.47
C SER A 155 7.82 7.91 3.16
N GLY A 156 6.81 8.37 2.42
CA GLY A 156 5.71 9.17 2.97
C GLY A 156 4.83 8.33 3.90
N PRO A 157 4.29 8.87 5.00
CA PRO A 157 3.56 8.10 6.01
C PRO A 157 2.44 7.23 5.42
N LYS A 158 1.58 7.84 4.58
CA LYS A 158 0.46 7.15 3.95
C LYS A 158 0.92 6.01 3.02
N ILE A 159 1.80 6.32 2.07
CA ILE A 159 2.24 5.34 1.06
C ILE A 159 3.07 4.23 1.70
N PHE A 160 3.91 4.55 2.69
CA PHE A 160 4.70 3.56 3.41
C PHE A 160 3.82 2.53 4.15
N ASN A 161 2.81 3.00 4.88
CA ASN A 161 1.91 2.10 5.61
C ASN A 161 1.12 1.22 4.65
N TYR A 162 0.58 1.81 3.57
CA TYR A 162 -0.17 1.06 2.59
C TYR A 162 0.73 0.08 1.81
N TRP A 163 1.95 0.46 1.45
CA TRP A 163 2.92 -0.46 0.87
C TRP A 163 3.29 -1.61 1.81
N SER A 164 3.45 -1.34 3.12
CA SER A 164 3.72 -2.37 4.12
C SER A 164 2.59 -3.40 4.20
N PHE A 165 1.33 -2.93 4.11
CA PHE A 165 0.17 -3.79 3.93
C PHE A 165 0.27 -4.62 2.64
N ILE A 166 0.54 -3.98 1.50
CA ILE A 166 0.60 -4.66 0.20
C ILE A 166 1.65 -5.77 0.18
N ILE A 167 2.86 -5.54 0.70
CA ILE A 167 3.89 -6.60 0.73
C ILE A 167 3.52 -7.72 1.71
N SER A 168 2.81 -7.41 2.80
CA SER A 168 2.35 -8.43 3.73
C SER A 168 1.25 -9.30 3.10
N THR A 169 0.23 -8.66 2.55
CA THR A 169 -0.98 -9.32 2.01
C THR A 169 -0.72 -9.98 0.65
N TYR A 170 -0.17 -9.24 -0.31
CA TYR A 170 -0.02 -9.74 -1.68
C TYR A 170 1.29 -10.45 -1.90
N CYS A 171 2.40 -10.03 -1.26
CA CYS A 171 3.67 -10.73 -1.41
C CYS A 171 3.84 -11.89 -0.42
N GLY A 172 3.07 -11.95 0.67
CA GLY A 172 3.20 -12.98 1.70
C GLY A 172 4.37 -12.74 2.65
N VAL A 173 4.84 -11.50 2.77
CA VAL A 173 5.89 -11.12 3.74
C VAL A 173 5.30 -11.13 5.14
N GLN A 174 5.82 -12.01 6.00
CA GLN A 174 5.42 -12.09 7.40
C GLN A 174 6.10 -10.97 8.19
N LEU A 175 5.42 -9.84 8.32
CA LEU A 175 5.93 -8.69 9.06
C LEU A 175 5.76 -8.88 10.57
N LYS A 176 6.85 -8.85 11.32
CA LYS A 176 6.81 -8.62 12.77
C LYS A 176 6.33 -7.19 13.04
N ASN A 177 5.64 -6.99 14.15
CA ASN A 177 5.06 -5.69 14.52
C ASN A 177 4.09 -5.15 13.47
N ARG A 178 3.36 -6.04 12.77
CA ARG A 178 2.36 -5.67 11.74
C ARG A 178 1.22 -4.83 12.31
N ASP A 179 0.88 -5.04 13.58
CA ASP A 179 -0.06 -4.26 14.38
C ASP A 179 0.33 -2.78 14.53
N TYR A 180 1.57 -2.41 14.21
CA TYR A 180 2.02 -1.03 14.13
C TYR A 180 1.79 -0.38 12.74
N ILE A 181 1.30 -1.12 11.75
CA ILE A 181 0.86 -0.52 10.49
C ILE A 181 -0.44 0.24 10.75
N GLU A 182 -0.37 1.56 10.64
CA GLU A 182 -1.51 2.44 10.88
C GLU A 182 -2.51 2.36 9.73
N ILE A 183 -3.80 2.44 10.07
CA ILE A 183 -4.80 2.83 9.09
C ILE A 183 -4.46 4.23 8.55
N ALA A 184 -4.64 4.47 7.26
CA ALA A 184 -4.38 5.79 6.67
C ALA A 184 -5.71 6.53 6.43
N PRO A 185 -6.12 7.49 7.29
CA PRO A 185 -7.45 8.07 7.17
C PRO A 185 -7.53 9.04 5.99
N ASP A 186 -8.29 8.65 4.96
CA ASP A 186 -8.75 9.55 3.89
C ASP A 186 -10.22 9.94 4.12
N THR A 187 -10.88 10.49 3.10
CA THR A 187 -12.29 10.88 3.20
C THR A 187 -13.20 9.70 3.57
N HIS A 188 -12.99 8.53 2.97
CA HIS A 188 -13.82 7.34 3.22
C HIS A 188 -13.61 6.80 4.63
N ILE A 189 -12.35 6.65 5.05
CA ILE A 189 -12.03 6.21 6.41
C ILE A 189 -12.56 7.20 7.46
N THR A 190 -12.43 8.50 7.21
CA THR A 190 -12.97 9.53 8.12
C THR A 190 -14.51 9.44 8.21
N GLN A 191 -15.21 9.26 7.09
CA GLN A 191 -16.67 9.06 7.11
C GLN A 191 -17.08 7.81 7.90
N CYS A 192 -16.38 6.69 7.71
CA CYS A 192 -16.62 5.48 8.50
C CYS A 192 -16.34 5.69 9.99
N SER A 193 -15.29 6.45 10.32
CA SER A 193 -14.93 6.75 11.71
C SER A 193 -16.05 7.50 12.42
N VAL A 194 -16.69 8.46 11.74
CA VAL A 194 -17.89 9.16 12.23
C VAL A 194 -19.07 8.20 12.35
N LYS A 195 -19.32 7.41 11.30
CA LYS A 195 -20.48 6.52 11.24
C LYS A 195 -20.46 5.42 12.31
N LEU A 196 -19.28 4.94 12.67
CA LEU A 196 -19.08 3.97 13.75
C LEU A 196 -19.04 4.60 15.14
N GLY A 197 -18.97 5.93 15.25
CA GLY A 197 -18.80 6.61 16.53
C GLY A 197 -17.38 6.51 17.11
N VAL A 198 -16.36 6.22 16.28
CA VAL A 198 -14.95 6.29 16.69
C VAL A 198 -14.54 7.74 16.95
N ILE A 199 -15.09 8.65 16.16
CA ILE A 199 -14.99 10.11 16.33
C ILE A 199 -16.37 10.73 16.07
N SER A 200 -16.60 11.93 16.59
CA SER A 200 -17.77 12.74 16.26
C SER A 200 -17.63 13.48 14.92
N ALA A 201 -18.75 13.99 14.39
CA ALA A 201 -18.75 14.83 13.19
C ALA A 201 -18.01 16.17 13.38
N ILE A 202 -17.92 16.65 14.64
CA ILE A 202 -17.15 17.85 15.00
C ILE A 202 -15.65 17.51 14.97
N GLU A 203 -15.25 16.42 15.62
CA GLU A 203 -13.86 15.93 15.63
C GLU A 203 -13.36 15.63 14.20
N ALA A 204 -14.21 15.13 13.30
CA ALA A 204 -13.82 14.89 11.91
C ALA A 204 -13.38 16.15 11.15
N LYS A 205 -13.78 17.35 11.62
CA LYS A 205 -13.38 18.63 11.03
C LYS A 205 -12.13 19.23 11.68
N SER A 206 -11.84 18.89 12.94
CA SER A 206 -10.75 19.49 13.71
C SER A 206 -9.54 18.57 13.86
N LEU A 207 -9.74 17.25 13.97
CA LEU A 207 -8.66 16.29 14.15
C LEU A 207 -7.84 16.14 12.88
N THR A 208 -6.53 16.09 13.07
CA THR A 208 -5.58 15.68 12.05
C THR A 208 -5.78 14.20 11.69
N LYS A 209 -5.24 13.79 10.53
CA LYS A 209 -5.31 12.38 10.11
C LYS A 209 -4.56 11.44 11.05
N ASP A 210 -3.48 11.92 11.65
CA ASP A 210 -2.70 11.16 12.62
C ASP A 210 -3.48 10.94 13.92
N GLU A 211 -4.20 11.97 14.41
CA GLU A 211 -5.07 11.82 15.58
C GLU A 211 -6.21 10.84 15.33
N ILE A 212 -6.83 10.87 14.14
CA ILE A 212 -7.86 9.88 13.78
C ILE A 212 -7.27 8.46 13.75
N SER A 213 -6.06 8.29 13.22
CA SER A 213 -5.35 7.00 13.24
C SER A 213 -5.10 6.52 14.67
N GLU A 214 -4.69 7.41 15.56
CA GLU A 214 -4.45 7.10 16.96
C GLU A 214 -5.75 6.69 17.68
N ARG A 215 -6.89 7.30 17.35
CA ARG A 215 -8.21 6.85 17.87
C ARG A 215 -8.51 5.41 17.45
N TRP A 216 -8.22 5.05 16.19
CA TRP A 216 -8.36 3.68 15.71
C TRP A 216 -7.42 2.71 16.40
N ARG A 217 -6.14 3.05 16.56
CA ARG A 217 -5.17 2.24 17.28
C ARG A 217 -5.63 1.96 18.71
N ASN A 218 -6.04 2.99 19.43
CA ASN A 218 -6.54 2.84 20.80
C ASN A 218 -7.83 2.03 20.88
N LEU A 219 -8.76 2.26 19.94
CA LEU A 219 -9.98 1.48 19.85
C LEU A 219 -9.67 -0.01 19.66
N LEU A 220 -8.77 -0.37 18.74
CA LEU A 220 -8.51 -1.77 18.37
C LEU A 220 -7.58 -2.51 19.33
N LYS A 221 -7.02 -1.84 20.34
CA LYS A 221 -6.17 -2.47 21.35
C LYS A 221 -6.92 -3.63 22.04
N GLY A 222 -6.31 -4.82 22.03
CA GLY A 222 -6.89 -6.04 22.61
C GLY A 222 -7.98 -6.72 21.76
N SER A 223 -8.36 -6.16 20.60
CA SER A 223 -9.39 -6.73 19.71
C SER A 223 -8.90 -7.90 18.85
N LYS A 224 -7.57 -8.10 18.76
CA LYS A 224 -6.87 -8.98 17.81
C LYS A 224 -7.04 -8.58 16.33
N ILE A 225 -7.45 -7.35 16.07
CA ILE A 225 -7.52 -6.76 14.73
C ILE A 225 -6.36 -5.76 14.62
N ASP A 226 -5.48 -5.94 13.63
CA ASP A 226 -4.46 -4.94 13.35
C ASP A 226 -5.14 -3.70 12.72
N PRO A 227 -4.74 -2.47 13.07
CA PRO A 227 -5.38 -1.26 12.53
C PRO A 227 -5.49 -1.23 11.01
N ILE A 228 -4.48 -1.73 10.32
CA ILE A 228 -4.44 -1.77 8.87
C ILE A 228 -5.49 -2.71 8.24
N ASP A 229 -5.92 -3.75 8.95
CA ASP A 229 -6.92 -4.71 8.44
C ASP A 229 -8.30 -4.06 8.30
N MET A 230 -8.53 -2.96 9.01
CA MET A 230 -9.74 -2.16 8.86
C MET A 230 -9.71 -1.26 7.62
N HIS A 231 -8.57 -1.08 6.94
CA HIS A 231 -8.47 -0.15 5.81
C HIS A 231 -9.42 -0.52 4.66
N SER A 232 -9.29 -1.72 4.08
CA SER A 232 -10.13 -2.16 2.97
C SER A 232 -11.62 -2.29 3.34
N PRO A 233 -12.01 -2.93 4.48
CA PRO A 233 -13.40 -3.01 4.88
C PRO A 233 -14.08 -1.65 5.02
N LEU A 234 -13.43 -0.68 5.67
CA LEU A 234 -14.00 0.66 5.84
C LEU A 234 -14.07 1.40 4.52
N TRP A 235 -13.01 1.34 3.71
CA TRP A 235 -12.98 2.01 2.41
C TRP A 235 -14.13 1.55 1.52
N PHE A 236 -14.33 0.24 1.34
CA PHE A 236 -15.43 -0.28 0.53
C PHE A 236 -16.81 -0.04 1.13
N TRP A 237 -16.93 -0.10 2.46
CA TRP A 237 -18.21 0.19 3.11
C TRP A 237 -18.67 1.62 2.83
N SER A 238 -17.76 2.61 2.91
CA SER A 238 -18.07 4.00 2.53
C SER A 238 -18.21 4.19 1.02
N HIS A 239 -17.30 3.64 0.22
CA HIS A 239 -17.28 3.81 -1.22
C HIS A 239 -18.57 3.30 -1.88
N ASN A 240 -19.11 2.18 -1.39
CA ASN A 240 -20.36 1.61 -1.86
C ASN A 240 -21.60 2.22 -1.16
N GLY A 241 -21.48 3.37 -0.51
CA GLY A 241 -22.62 4.11 0.06
C GLY A 241 -23.23 3.48 1.30
N PHE A 242 -22.47 2.71 2.07
CA PHE A 242 -22.92 2.07 3.32
C PHE A 242 -24.13 1.13 3.15
N ILE A 243 -24.14 0.36 2.06
CA ILE A 243 -25.21 -0.61 1.78
C ILE A 243 -25.33 -1.70 2.85
N PHE A 244 -24.19 -2.12 3.42
CA PHE A 244 -24.17 -3.07 4.51
C PHE A 244 -24.60 -2.39 5.82
N LYS A 245 -25.59 -2.98 6.49
CA LYS A 245 -26.10 -2.49 7.79
C LYS A 245 -25.41 -3.24 8.92
N LEU A 246 -24.77 -2.47 9.80
CA LEU A 246 -24.32 -2.93 11.11
C LEU A 246 -25.51 -2.96 12.06
#